data_AF-A0A7C0YXY9-F1
#
_entry.id   AF-A0A7C0YXY9-F1
#
_cell.length_a   1.000
_cell.length_b   1.000
_cell.length_c   1.000
_cell.angle_alpha   90.00
_cell.angle_beta   90.00
_cell.angle_gamma   90.00
#
_symmetry.space_group_name_H-M   'P 1'
#
loop_
_entity.id
_entity.type
_entity.pdbx_description
1 polymer ?
#
loop_
_entity_poly.entity_id
_entity_poly.type
_entity_poly.pdbx_seq_one_letter_code
_entity_poly.pdbx_strand_id
1 'polypeptide(L)'
;MDDGFGATLRVLLNSLAFFLLLVLGGYMIQYNPLWGAIVFFSALDQLEDVYFYVTKSRLIPSWFRPVDIILEGVLAIVGVSMFVFGLIYWYSFGGWFFLLWLVVSAMIAWSATEDIIEGIYVIRERMRGATVASVKPLVNFRFFRKL
;
A
#
# COMPACT_ATOMS: atom_id res chain seq x y z
N MET A 1 22.12 -3.94 10.95
CA MET A 1 21.53 -5.21 11.40
C MET A 1 20.22 -4.84 12.08
N ASP A 2 19.16 -5.60 11.81
CA ASP A 2 17.74 -5.39 12.20
C ASP A 2 16.82 -4.60 11.26
N ASP A 3 16.97 -4.78 9.93
CA ASP A 3 15.99 -4.29 8.94
C ASP A 3 14.96 -5.37 8.51
N GLY A 4 15.01 -6.57 9.12
CA GLY A 4 14.18 -7.72 8.72
C GLY A 4 12.72 -7.62 9.15
N PHE A 5 12.46 -7.03 10.33
CA PHE A 5 11.11 -6.95 10.89
C PHE A 5 10.21 -6.02 10.06
N GLY A 6 10.68 -4.81 9.74
CA GLY A 6 9.94 -3.86 8.92
C GLY A 6 9.66 -4.39 7.51
N ALA A 7 10.63 -5.06 6.88
CA ALA A 7 10.42 -5.71 5.59
C ALA A 7 9.38 -6.83 5.66
N THR A 8 9.43 -7.66 6.71
CA THR A 8 8.45 -8.74 6.92
C THR A 8 7.04 -8.20 7.13
N LEU A 9 6.91 -7.12 7.90
CA LEU A 9 5.64 -6.49 8.18
C LEU A 9 5.03 -5.86 6.92
N ARG A 10 5.82 -5.21 6.08
CA ARG A 10 5.36 -4.71 4.76
C ARG A 10 4.92 -5.84 3.85
N VAL A 11 5.67 -6.94 3.79
CA VAL A 11 5.23 -8.14 3.03
C VAL A 11 3.90 -8.66 3.54
N LEU A 12 3.69 -8.71 4.86
CA LEU A 12 2.45 -9.17 5.46
C LEU A 12 1.28 -8.22 5.17
N LEU A 13 1.49 -6.91 5.31
CA LEU A 13 0.46 -5.89 5.02
C LEU A 13 0.08 -5.88 3.55
N ASN A 14 1.04 -5.89 2.63
CA ASN A 14 0.77 -5.84 1.19
C ASN A 14 0.17 -7.17 0.71
N SER A 15 0.55 -8.31 1.32
CA SER A 15 -0.13 -9.59 1.05
C SER A 15 -1.59 -9.56 1.50
N LEU A 16 -1.87 -9.01 2.68
CA LEU A 16 -3.24 -8.85 3.18
C LEU A 16 -4.05 -7.91 2.27
N ALA A 17 -3.46 -6.77 1.90
CA ALA A 17 -4.05 -5.79 0.99
C ALA A 17 -4.34 -6.40 -0.38
N PHE A 18 -3.43 -7.20 -0.93
CA PHE A 18 -3.62 -7.94 -2.18
C PHE A 18 -4.88 -8.80 -2.13
N PHE A 19 -5.02 -9.66 -1.12
CA PHE A 19 -6.21 -10.52 -0.99
C PHE A 19 -7.49 -9.70 -0.79
N LEU A 20 -7.44 -8.65 0.02
CA LEU A 20 -8.59 -7.79 0.29
C LEU A 20 -9.05 -7.06 -0.97
N LEU A 21 -8.13 -6.47 -1.73
CA LEU A 21 -8.42 -5.78 -2.99
C LEU A 21 -8.88 -6.76 -4.08
N LEU A 22 -8.35 -7.98 -4.12
CA LEU A 22 -8.79 -9.01 -5.07
C LEU A 22 -10.26 -9.39 -4.82
N VAL A 23 -10.64 -9.62 -3.56
CA VAL A 23 -12.04 -9.91 -3.19
C VAL A 23 -12.94 -8.70 -3.45
N LEU A 24 -12.50 -7.50 -3.05
CA LEU A 24 -13.27 -6.28 -3.24
C LEU A 24 -13.47 -5.95 -4.73
N GLY A 25 -12.41 -6.03 -5.54
CA GLY A 25 -12.44 -5.78 -6.97
C GLY A 25 -13.32 -6.80 -7.70
N GLY A 26 -13.20 -8.09 -7.33
CA GLY A 26 -14.05 -9.16 -7.86
C GLY A 26 -15.53 -8.98 -7.52
N TYR A 27 -15.86 -8.48 -6.33
CA TYR A 27 -17.22 -8.11 -5.97
C TYR A 27 -17.70 -6.86 -6.75
N MET A 28 -16.88 -5.82 -6.79
CA MET A 28 -17.21 -4.53 -7.43
C MET A 28 -17.43 -4.65 -8.93
N ILE A 29 -16.78 -5.60 -9.61
CA ILE A 29 -16.91 -5.76 -11.07
C ILE A 29 -18.36 -6.01 -11.51
N GLN A 30 -19.17 -6.60 -10.62
CA GLN A 30 -20.59 -6.88 -10.87
C GLN A 30 -21.45 -5.61 -10.87
N TYR A 31 -21.03 -4.57 -10.12
CA TYR A 31 -21.76 -3.32 -9.96
C TYR A 31 -21.21 -2.22 -10.86
N ASN A 32 -19.88 -2.12 -10.93
CA ASN A 32 -19.17 -1.17 -11.76
C ASN A 32 -17.87 -1.79 -12.28
N PRO A 33 -17.86 -2.28 -13.54
CA PRO A 33 -16.70 -2.95 -14.11
C PRO A 33 -15.42 -2.10 -14.11
N LEU A 34 -15.56 -0.78 -14.31
CA LEU A 34 -14.41 0.14 -14.34
C LEU A 34 -13.76 0.24 -12.96
N TRP A 35 -14.54 0.49 -11.92
CA TRP A 35 -14.02 0.54 -10.55
C TRP A 35 -13.52 -0.82 -10.08
N GLY A 36 -14.21 -1.91 -10.44
CA GLY A 36 -13.74 -3.26 -10.18
C GLY A 36 -12.36 -3.54 -10.81
N ALA A 37 -12.14 -3.10 -12.05
CA ALA A 37 -10.85 -3.20 -12.72
C ALA A 37 -9.77 -2.36 -12.02
N ILE A 38 -10.06 -1.11 -11.63
CA ILE A 38 -9.12 -0.24 -10.91
C ILE A 38 -8.67 -0.88 -9.59
N VAL A 39 -9.63 -1.38 -8.81
CA VAL A 39 -9.34 -2.05 -7.52
C VAL A 39 -8.56 -3.35 -7.76
N PHE A 40 -8.88 -4.10 -8.80
CA PHE A 40 -8.11 -5.29 -9.18
C PHE A 40 -6.67 -4.96 -9.59
N PHE A 41 -6.44 -3.88 -10.35
CA PHE A 41 -5.08 -3.43 -10.67
C PHE A 41 -4.32 -2.98 -9.43
N SER A 42 -4.97 -2.31 -8.48
CA SER A 42 -4.39 -1.98 -7.18
C SER A 42 -3.99 -3.25 -6.41
N ALA A 43 -4.72 -4.35 -6.54
CA ALA A 43 -4.29 -5.63 -5.97
C ALA A 43 -2.97 -6.11 -6.60
N LEU A 44 -2.83 -6.03 -7.92
CA LEU A 44 -1.59 -6.44 -8.61
C LEU A 44 -0.38 -5.58 -8.22
N ASP A 45 -0.60 -4.30 -7.95
CA ASP A 45 0.39 -3.37 -7.41
C ASP A 45 0.93 -3.87 -6.06
N GLN A 46 0.03 -4.25 -5.15
CA GLN A 46 0.40 -4.83 -3.85
C GLN A 46 1.18 -6.15 -3.98
N LEU A 47 0.87 -6.95 -5.00
CA LEU A 47 1.62 -8.16 -5.30
C LEU A 47 3.03 -7.84 -5.82
N GLU A 48 3.19 -6.80 -6.65
CA GLU A 48 4.51 -6.33 -7.08
C GLU A 48 5.35 -5.89 -5.88
N ASP A 49 4.77 -5.17 -4.93
CA ASP A 49 5.50 -4.75 -3.74
C ASP A 49 5.99 -5.94 -2.92
N VAL A 50 5.12 -6.94 -2.69
CA VAL A 50 5.52 -8.18 -2.03
C VAL A 50 6.70 -8.81 -2.78
N TYR A 51 6.61 -8.90 -4.11
CA TYR A 51 7.68 -9.41 -4.95
C TYR A 51 8.97 -8.60 -4.82
N PHE A 52 8.89 -7.27 -4.82
CA PHE A 52 10.03 -6.37 -4.68
C PHE A 52 10.69 -6.51 -3.30
N TYR A 53 9.90 -6.64 -2.23
CA TYR A 53 10.42 -6.83 -0.89
C TYR A 53 11.19 -8.15 -0.74
N VAL A 54 10.72 -9.21 -1.40
CA VAL A 54 11.34 -10.54 -1.37
C VAL A 54 12.55 -10.64 -2.30
N THR A 55 12.43 -10.20 -3.56
CA THR A 55 13.43 -10.44 -4.60
C THR A 55 14.38 -9.28 -4.86
N LYS A 56 14.05 -8.08 -4.34
CA LYS A 56 14.75 -6.82 -4.62
C LYS A 56 14.81 -6.45 -6.11
N SER A 57 13.92 -7.04 -6.91
CA SER A 57 13.79 -6.81 -8.34
C SER A 57 12.40 -6.27 -8.64
N ARG A 58 12.27 -5.36 -9.62
CA ARG A 58 10.96 -4.82 -10.04
C ARG A 58 10.44 -5.59 -11.24
N LEU A 59 9.14 -5.86 -11.25
CA LEU A 59 8.46 -6.48 -12.40
C LEU A 59 8.03 -5.40 -13.38
N ILE A 60 7.56 -4.26 -12.87
CA ILE A 60 7.06 -3.16 -13.67
C ILE A 60 8.19 -2.15 -13.95
N PRO A 61 8.30 -1.65 -15.20
CA PRO A 61 9.27 -0.63 -15.56
C PRO A 61 9.11 0.67 -14.77
N SER A 62 10.22 1.36 -14.51
CA SER A 62 10.26 2.60 -13.72
C SER A 62 9.49 3.80 -14.30
N TRP A 63 9.07 3.75 -15.56
CA TRP A 63 8.21 4.78 -16.17
C TRP A 63 6.74 4.64 -15.80
N PHE A 64 6.31 3.48 -15.26
CA PHE A 64 4.93 3.24 -14.83
C PHE A 64 4.62 3.79 -13.42
N ARG A 65 5.62 4.34 -12.73
CA ARG A 65 5.48 4.92 -11.37
C ARG A 65 4.30 5.88 -11.16
N PRO A 66 3.90 6.74 -12.13
CA PRO A 66 2.72 7.59 -11.92
C PRO A 66 1.42 6.79 -11.73
N VAL A 67 1.32 5.62 -12.37
CA VAL A 67 0.16 4.73 -12.25
C VAL A 67 0.19 4.02 -10.91
N ASP A 68 1.34 3.49 -10.51
CA ASP A 68 1.64 2.95 -9.18
C ASP A 68 1.16 3.90 -8.05
N ILE A 69 1.50 5.20 -8.12
CA ILE A 69 0.98 6.20 -7.14
C ILE A 69 -0.56 6.28 -7.11
N ILE A 70 -1.23 6.15 -8.26
CA ILE A 70 -2.70 6.17 -8.32
C ILE A 70 -3.28 4.90 -7.69
N LEU A 71 -2.67 3.75 -7.97
CA LEU A 71 -3.08 2.45 -7.45
C LEU A 71 -2.84 2.35 -5.94
N GLU A 72 -1.73 2.88 -5.44
CA GLU A 72 -1.50 3.08 -4.00
C GLU A 72 -2.51 4.06 -3.40
N GLY A 73 -2.91 5.09 -4.14
CA GLY A 73 -3.99 6.00 -3.76
C GLY A 73 -5.32 5.27 -3.52
N VAL A 74 -5.63 4.25 -4.33
CA VAL A 74 -6.81 3.40 -4.12
C VAL A 74 -6.67 2.61 -2.83
N LEU A 75 -5.50 2.00 -2.57
CA LEU A 75 -5.26 1.29 -1.32
C LEU A 75 -5.39 2.23 -0.10
N ALA A 76 -4.87 3.44 -0.17
CA ALA A 76 -4.99 4.43 0.90
C ALA A 76 -6.46 4.76 1.20
N ILE A 77 -7.29 4.96 0.17
CA ILE A 77 -8.73 5.19 0.33
C ILE A 77 -9.42 3.98 0.96
N VAL A 78 -9.06 2.77 0.53
CA VAL A 78 -9.61 1.52 1.09
C VAL A 78 -9.22 1.38 2.56
N GLY A 79 -7.94 1.58 2.90
CA GLY A 79 -7.44 1.52 4.27
C GLY A 79 -8.12 2.54 5.19
N VAL A 80 -8.30 3.79 4.74
CA VAL A 80 -9.03 4.82 5.49
C VAL A 80 -10.51 4.45 5.64
N SER A 81 -11.14 3.91 4.60
CA SER A 81 -12.54 3.47 4.65
C SER A 81 -12.73 2.32 5.64
N MET A 82 -11.81 1.34 5.64
CA MET A 82 -11.77 0.26 6.62
C MET A 82 -11.59 0.79 8.05
N PHE A 83 -10.75 1.81 8.23
CA PHE A 83 -10.51 2.44 9.53
C PHE A 83 -11.77 3.14 10.04
N VAL A 84 -12.43 3.95 9.22
CA VAL A 84 -13.68 4.62 9.59
C VAL A 84 -14.77 3.60 9.90
N PHE A 85 -14.91 2.55 9.09
CA PHE A 85 -15.84 1.45 9.35
C PHE A 85 -15.53 0.75 10.69
N GLY A 86 -14.25 0.44 10.92
CA GLY A 86 -13.79 -0.15 12.18
C GLY A 86 -14.12 0.73 13.39
N LEU A 87 -13.99 2.05 13.25
CA LEU A 87 -14.24 3.01 14.33
C LEU A 87 -15.71 3.04 14.71
N ILE A 88 -16.58 3.14 13.70
CA ILE A 88 -18.03 3.13 13.90
C ILE A 88 -18.46 1.85 14.60
N TYR A 89 -18.02 0.69 14.10
CA TYR A 89 -18.44 -0.60 14.65
C TYR A 89 -17.80 -0.90 16.00
N TRP A 90 -16.54 -0.49 16.22
CA TRP A 90 -15.93 -0.61 17.54
C TRP A 90 -16.68 0.22 18.57
N TYR A 91 -17.07 1.45 18.23
CA TYR A 91 -17.89 2.29 19.09
C TYR A 91 -19.27 1.69 19.38
N SER A 92 -19.91 1.09 18.37
CA SER A 92 -21.26 0.51 18.53
C SER A 92 -21.29 -0.82 19.27
N PHE A 93 -20.29 -1.69 19.08
CA PHE A 93 -20.33 -3.08 19.55
C PHE A 93 -19.22 -3.45 20.56
N GLY A 94 -18.20 -2.59 20.74
CA GLY A 94 -17.13 -2.80 21.72
C GLY A 94 -16.26 -4.06 21.50
N GLY A 95 -16.36 -4.70 20.33
CA GLY A 95 -15.69 -5.97 20.06
C GLY A 95 -14.19 -5.84 19.77
N TRP A 96 -13.38 -6.73 20.33
CA TRP A 96 -11.93 -6.83 20.07
C TRP A 96 -11.59 -6.99 18.58
N PHE A 97 -12.48 -7.64 17.82
CA PHE A 97 -12.33 -7.76 16.37
C PHE A 97 -12.24 -6.39 15.68
N PHE A 98 -13.12 -5.45 16.03
CA PHE A 98 -13.11 -4.11 15.43
C PHE A 98 -11.92 -3.27 15.90
N LEU A 99 -11.43 -3.51 17.11
CA LEU A 99 -10.19 -2.89 17.58
C LEU A 99 -8.98 -3.38 16.76
N LEU A 100 -8.86 -4.69 16.51
CA LEU A 100 -7.80 -5.24 15.66
C LEU A 100 -7.94 -4.75 14.22
N TRP A 101 -9.18 -4.67 13.70
CA TRP A 101 -9.48 -4.12 12.39
C TRP A 101 -9.01 -2.66 12.25
N LEU A 102 -9.23 -1.84 13.28
CA LEU A 102 -8.73 -0.46 13.35
C LEU A 102 -7.20 -0.40 13.26
N VAL A 103 -6.50 -1.23 14.02
CA VAL A 103 -5.03 -1.26 13.99
C VAL A 103 -4.53 -1.67 12.60
N VAL A 104 -5.07 -2.76 12.03
CA VAL A 104 -4.67 -3.26 10.71
C VAL A 104 -4.97 -2.24 9.61
N SER A 105 -6.15 -1.64 9.61
CA SER A 105 -6.54 -0.64 8.61
C SER A 105 -5.69 0.64 8.69
N ALA A 106 -5.34 1.09 9.90
CA ALA A 106 -4.40 2.19 10.08
C ALA A 106 -3.02 1.86 9.52
N MET A 107 -2.53 0.64 9.74
CA MET A 107 -1.24 0.19 9.21
C MET A 107 -1.24 0.13 7.67
N ILE A 108 -2.32 -0.37 7.05
CA ILE A 108 -2.47 -0.39 5.60
C ILE A 108 -2.51 1.03 5.03
N ALA A 109 -3.36 1.89 5.59
CA ALA A 109 -3.48 3.28 5.14
C ALA A 109 -2.16 4.05 5.27
N TRP A 110 -1.42 3.81 6.36
CA TRP A 110 -0.10 4.39 6.58
C TRP A 110 0.91 3.89 5.56
N SER A 111 0.98 2.58 5.32
CA SER A 111 1.89 1.98 4.33
C SER A 111 1.68 2.59 2.94
N ALA A 112 0.43 2.59 2.46
CA ALA A 112 0.08 3.17 1.16
C ALA A 112 0.44 4.67 1.08
N THR A 113 0.25 5.41 2.17
CA THR A 113 0.64 6.82 2.22
C THR A 113 2.16 7.00 2.12
N GLU A 114 2.95 6.16 2.80
CA GLU A 114 4.41 6.18 2.68
C GLU A 114 4.86 5.92 1.23
N ASP A 115 4.23 4.94 0.57
CA ASP A 115 4.58 4.53 -0.79
C ASP A 115 4.21 5.61 -1.83
N ILE A 116 3.08 6.29 -1.65
CA ILE A 116 2.71 7.51 -2.43
C ILE A 116 3.75 8.61 -2.26
N ILE A 117 4.18 8.90 -1.03
CA ILE A 117 5.17 9.96 -0.76
C ILE A 117 6.51 9.63 -1.43
N GLU A 118 6.95 8.36 -1.34
CA GLU A 118 8.17 7.91 -2.01
C GLU A 118 8.03 8.01 -3.54
N GLY A 119 6.88 7.59 -4.09
CA GLY A 119 6.57 7.72 -5.52
C GLY A 119 6.70 9.16 -6.01
N ILE A 120 6.04 10.10 -5.32
CA ILE A 120 6.07 11.53 -5.65
C ILE A 120 7.49 12.08 -5.56
N TYR A 121 8.25 11.69 -4.53
CA TYR A 121 9.63 12.12 -4.36
C TYR A 121 10.51 11.71 -5.55
N VAL A 122 10.43 10.45 -5.96
CA VAL A 122 11.25 9.96 -7.08
C VAL A 122 10.85 10.61 -8.40
N ILE A 123 9.56 10.84 -8.63
CA ILE A 123 9.11 11.60 -9.81
C ILE A 123 9.68 13.02 -9.79
N ARG A 124 9.65 13.69 -8.64
CA ARG A 124 10.20 15.04 -8.46
C ARG A 124 11.71 15.08 -8.73
N GLU A 125 12.47 14.11 -8.25
CA GLU A 125 13.92 14.04 -8.52
C GLU A 125 14.21 13.77 -10.00
N ARG A 126 13.44 12.89 -10.63
CA ARG A 126 13.55 12.62 -12.07
C ARG A 126 13.28 13.87 -12.91
N MET A 127 12.28 14.67 -12.54
CA MET A 127 12.00 15.97 -13.19
C MET A 127 13.14 16.99 -13.02
N ARG A 128 13.96 16.86 -11.97
CA ARG A 128 15.15 17.70 -11.73
C ARG A 128 16.39 17.23 -12.50
N GLY A 129 16.26 16.21 -13.35
CA GLY A 129 17.37 15.69 -14.18
C GLY A 129 18.24 14.63 -13.48
N ALA A 130 17.80 14.10 -12.34
CA ALA A 130 18.48 12.95 -11.71
C ALA A 130 18.33 11.70 -12.60
N THR A 131 19.43 10.97 -12.81
CA THR A 131 19.39 9.67 -13.47
C THR A 131 18.79 8.64 -12.50
N VAL A 132 18.09 7.63 -13.02
CA VAL A 132 17.37 6.62 -12.20
C VAL A 132 18.29 5.93 -11.17
N ALA A 133 19.60 5.91 -11.42
CA ALA A 133 20.62 5.35 -10.54
C ALA A 133 21.10 6.30 -9.42
N SER A 134 20.88 7.61 -9.52
CA SER A 134 21.35 8.61 -8.53
C SER A 134 20.32 8.96 -7.47
N VAL A 135 19.06 8.57 -7.68
CA VAL A 135 17.97 8.79 -6.72
C VAL A 135 18.15 7.80 -5.57
N LYS A 136 18.76 8.27 -4.48
CA LYS A 136 18.72 7.51 -3.22
C LYS A 136 17.26 7.49 -2.79
N PRO A 137 16.65 6.31 -2.57
CA PRO A 137 15.35 6.26 -1.92
C PRO A 137 15.43 7.05 -0.61
N LEU A 138 14.35 7.71 -0.22
CA LEU A 138 14.20 8.40 1.06
C LEU A 138 14.25 7.37 2.21
N VAL A 139 15.38 6.67 2.36
CA VAL A 139 15.66 5.74 3.43
C VAL A 139 15.98 6.57 4.65
N ASN A 140 14.93 7.04 5.29
CA ASN A 140 14.90 7.34 6.71
C ASN A 140 13.54 6.93 7.25
N PHE A 141 13.27 5.63 7.16
CA PHE A 141 12.19 4.91 7.84
C PHE A 141 12.23 5.22 9.34
N ARG A 142 11.34 6.09 9.83
CA ARG A 142 11.31 6.50 11.24
C ARG A 142 10.38 5.68 12.12
N PHE A 143 9.39 4.97 11.57
CA PHE A 143 8.39 4.27 12.38
C PHE A 143 8.78 2.81 12.71
N PHE A 144 8.99 1.96 11.70
CA PHE A 144 9.34 0.55 11.91
C PHE A 144 10.81 0.26 12.27
N ARG A 145 11.64 1.30 12.39
CA ARG A 145 13.02 1.19 12.89
C ARG A 145 13.11 1.36 14.41
N LYS A 146 12.03 1.82 15.06
CA LYS A 146 11.97 2.13 16.50
C LYS A 146 11.01 1.23 17.29
N LEU A 147 10.33 0.30 16.61
CA LEU A 147 9.60 -0.80 17.22
C LEU A 147 10.53 -2.01 17.28
#